data_AF-A0A009Q6Y9-F1
#
_entry.id   AF-A0A009Q6Y9-F1
#
_cell.length_a   1.000
_cell.length_b   1.000
_cell.length_c   1.000
_cell.angle_alpha   90.00
_cell.angle_beta   90.00
_cell.angle_gamma   90.00
#
_symmetry.space_group_name_H-M   'P 1'
#
loop_
_entity.id
_entity.type
_entity.pdbx_description
1 polymer ?
#
loop_
_entity_poly.entity_id
_entity_poly.type
_entity_poly.pdbx_seq_one_letter_code
_entity_poly.pdbx_strand_id
1 'polypeptide(L)'
;AKDYTLKIEEMNKERLKLQSQDYFNDYSNLVKKYRNYNDMFLKYWDYELLDQTKNKNSEIWVNAYKEYERDFNVFKDKYPIKINYPVPGQLPFLLGGNNTPLAVDYVFGFKYDNDYINDVEKNELFYKESLNGSEHAETKLTSKSGNINITSAKGLSISGGNISAQLGQVNLEASGVLAEQYKSSISSGVNQPPKSLNASIIVDGHTDFYDKGSESEGNYSFRTLVSPTIINGDKGVNIRTVGKTKDDNLVLQATG
;
A
#
# COMPACT_ATOMS: atom_id res chain seq x y z
N ALA A 1 4.16 -16.59 -15.06
CA ALA A 1 2.83 -16.38 -14.44
C ALA A 1 2.94 -16.23 -12.92
N LYS A 2 2.24 -15.27 -12.34
CA LYS A 2 2.32 -14.90 -10.92
C LYS A 2 1.55 -15.90 -10.05
N ASP A 3 2.17 -16.38 -8.98
CA ASP A 3 1.54 -17.32 -8.03
C ASP A 3 0.86 -16.57 -6.87
N TYR A 4 -0.47 -16.70 -6.79
CA TYR A 4 -1.29 -16.12 -5.72
C TYR A 4 -1.58 -17.11 -4.58
N THR A 5 -1.16 -18.37 -4.70
CA THR A 5 -1.42 -19.43 -3.70
C THR A 5 -0.86 -19.05 -2.33
N LEU A 6 0.39 -18.59 -2.29
CA LEU A 6 1.02 -18.11 -1.05
C LEU A 6 0.25 -16.95 -0.42
N LYS A 7 -0.32 -16.06 -1.25
CA LYS A 7 -1.11 -14.94 -0.74
C LYS A 7 -2.43 -15.40 -0.13
N ILE A 8 -3.11 -16.35 -0.78
CA ILE A 8 -4.34 -16.95 -0.25
C ILE A 8 -4.07 -17.70 1.06
N GLU A 9 -2.98 -18.48 1.12
CA GLU A 9 -2.57 -19.17 2.35
C GLU A 9 -2.26 -18.20 3.49
N GLU A 10 -1.53 -17.12 3.21
CA GLU A 10 -1.27 -16.05 4.17
C GLU A 10 -2.58 -15.45 4.69
N MET A 11 -3.50 -15.06 3.79
CA MET A 11 -4.79 -14.49 4.18
C MET A 11 -5.63 -15.45 5.01
N ASN A 12 -5.64 -16.74 4.68
CA ASN A 12 -6.35 -17.76 5.42
C ASN A 12 -5.76 -17.95 6.82
N LYS A 13 -4.43 -17.99 6.95
CA LYS A 13 -3.73 -18.04 8.23
C LYS A 13 -4.04 -16.81 9.08
N GLU A 14 -4.04 -15.63 8.47
CA GLU A 14 -4.42 -14.37 9.11
C GLU A 14 -5.86 -14.37 9.59
N ARG A 15 -6.80 -14.88 8.78
CA ARG A 15 -8.21 -15.02 9.15
C ARG A 15 -8.40 -15.98 10.33
N LEU A 16 -7.69 -17.11 10.33
CA LEU A 16 -7.71 -18.07 11.45
C LEU A 16 -7.19 -17.46 12.76
N LYS A 17 -6.21 -16.54 12.71
CA LYS A 17 -5.75 -15.83 13.92
C LYS A 17 -6.89 -15.06 14.60
N LEU A 18 -7.83 -14.50 13.84
CA LEU A 18 -9.00 -13.78 14.37
C LEU A 18 -10.08 -14.71 14.95
N GLN A 19 -9.90 -16.02 14.84
CA GLN A 19 -10.75 -17.04 15.46
C GLN A 19 -10.07 -17.73 16.65
N SER A 20 -8.83 -17.31 16.99
CA SER A 20 -8.05 -17.92 18.05
C SER A 20 -8.53 -17.49 19.43
N GLN A 21 -8.36 -18.37 20.42
CA GLN A 21 -8.65 -18.04 21.82
C GLN A 21 -7.80 -16.86 22.32
N ASP A 22 -6.56 -16.75 21.84
CA ASP A 22 -5.66 -15.64 22.16
C ASP A 22 -6.25 -14.29 21.72
N TYR A 23 -6.82 -14.22 20.52
CA TYR A 23 -7.49 -13.01 20.04
C TYR A 23 -8.65 -12.59 20.94
N PHE A 24 -9.51 -13.53 21.33
CA PHE A 24 -10.62 -13.25 22.23
C PHE A 24 -10.16 -12.86 23.65
N ASN A 25 -9.11 -13.50 24.16
CA ASN A 25 -8.53 -13.19 25.46
C ASN A 25 -7.91 -11.79 25.48
N ASP A 26 -7.13 -11.46 24.45
CA ASP A 26 -6.50 -10.14 24.32
C ASP A 26 -7.54 -9.04 24.18
N TYR A 27 -8.59 -9.27 23.38
CA TYR A 27 -9.71 -8.34 23.29
C TYR A 27 -10.43 -8.16 24.64
N SER A 28 -10.70 -9.25 25.36
CA SER A 28 -11.31 -9.18 26.70
C SER A 28 -10.46 -8.36 27.67
N ASN A 29 -9.13 -8.50 27.62
CA ASN A 29 -8.20 -7.73 28.43
C ASN A 29 -8.18 -6.24 28.03
N LEU A 30 -8.19 -5.95 26.73
CA LEU A 30 -8.32 -4.59 26.20
C LEU A 30 -9.61 -3.92 26.68
N VAL A 31 -10.74 -4.63 26.63
CA VAL A 31 -12.04 -4.14 27.14
C VAL A 31 -11.97 -3.84 28.65
N LYS A 32 -11.30 -4.68 29.45
CA LYS A 32 -11.12 -4.41 30.90
C LYS A 32 -10.31 -3.15 31.15
N LYS A 33 -9.22 -2.95 30.39
CA LYS A 33 -8.39 -1.73 30.47
C LYS A 33 -9.19 -0.49 30.10
N TYR A 34 -9.98 -0.58 29.03
CA TYR A 34 -10.88 0.50 28.63
C TYR A 34 -11.94 0.81 29.70
N ARG A 35 -12.57 -0.22 30.30
CA ARG A 35 -13.52 0.00 31.42
C ARG A 35 -12.87 0.71 32.59
N ASN A 36 -11.67 0.29 32.99
CA ASN A 36 -10.94 0.95 34.06
C ASN A 36 -10.68 2.42 33.74
N TYR A 37 -10.21 2.74 32.52
CA TYR A 37 -10.10 4.11 32.06
C TYR A 37 -11.43 4.87 32.16
N ASN A 38 -12.51 4.31 31.62
CA ASN A 38 -13.82 4.94 31.61
C ASN A 38 -14.36 5.20 33.03
N ASP A 39 -14.16 4.25 33.95
CA ASP A 39 -14.57 4.39 35.35
C ASP A 39 -13.76 5.49 36.06
N MET A 40 -12.44 5.57 35.81
CA MET A 40 -11.61 6.67 36.34
C MET A 40 -12.00 8.02 35.75
N PHE A 41 -12.27 8.06 34.44
CA PHE A 41 -12.73 9.26 33.75
C PHE A 41 -14.04 9.76 34.36
N LEU A 42 -15.07 8.93 34.44
CA LEU A 42 -16.38 9.32 34.99
C LEU A 42 -16.30 9.71 36.48
N LYS A 43 -15.42 9.07 37.27
CA LYS A 43 -15.28 9.36 38.70
C LYS A 43 -14.55 10.67 38.98
N TYR A 44 -13.51 10.98 38.20
CA TYR A 44 -12.60 12.09 38.49
C TYR A 44 -12.71 13.25 37.52
N TRP A 45 -13.57 13.17 36.50
CA TRP A 45 -13.91 14.30 35.65
C TRP A 45 -14.65 15.37 36.46
N ASP A 46 -14.15 16.59 36.41
CA ASP A 46 -14.76 17.72 37.09
C ASP A 46 -15.70 18.46 36.13
N TYR A 47 -17.01 18.24 36.27
CA TYR A 47 -18.00 18.85 35.39
C TYR A 47 -18.16 20.37 35.58
N GLU A 48 -17.63 20.93 36.66
CA GLU A 48 -17.67 22.37 36.94
C GLU A 48 -16.45 23.10 36.36
N LEU A 49 -15.38 22.38 36.02
CA LEU A 49 -14.18 22.93 35.39
C LEU A 49 -14.22 22.83 33.86
N LEU A 50 -14.23 24.00 33.21
CA LEU A 50 -14.04 24.10 31.75
C LEU A 50 -12.63 23.65 31.31
N ASP A 51 -11.62 23.83 32.17
CA ASP A 51 -10.24 23.48 31.91
C ASP A 51 -9.79 22.36 32.87
N GLN A 52 -9.79 21.12 32.37
CA GLN A 52 -9.40 19.93 33.13
C GLN A 52 -7.91 19.92 33.50
N THR A 53 -7.06 20.77 32.93
CA THR A 53 -5.65 20.85 33.37
C THR A 53 -5.53 21.39 34.80
N LYS A 54 -6.59 22.04 35.31
CA LYS A 54 -6.68 22.52 36.70
C LYS A 54 -7.31 21.51 37.65
N ASN A 55 -7.86 20.41 37.13
CA ASN A 55 -8.42 19.34 37.93
C ASN A 55 -7.28 18.54 38.58
N LYS A 56 -7.20 18.59 39.92
CA LYS A 56 -6.15 17.92 40.71
C LYS A 56 -6.16 16.39 40.56
N ASN A 57 -7.28 15.82 40.14
CA ASN A 57 -7.43 14.37 39.93
C ASN A 57 -7.28 13.97 38.46
N SER A 58 -7.00 14.92 37.55
CA SER A 58 -6.95 14.64 36.10
C SER A 58 -5.89 13.61 35.72
N GLU A 59 -4.74 13.63 36.40
CA GLU A 59 -3.65 12.67 36.15
C GLU A 59 -4.10 11.21 36.29
N ILE A 60 -5.09 10.92 37.14
CA ILE A 60 -5.55 9.55 37.39
C ILE A 60 -6.20 8.96 36.13
N TRP A 61 -7.15 9.66 35.52
CA TRP A 61 -7.81 9.17 34.31
C TRP A 61 -6.92 9.31 33.07
N VAL A 62 -6.04 10.32 33.02
CA VAL A 62 -5.05 10.46 31.94
C VAL A 62 -4.07 9.29 31.92
N ASN A 63 -3.57 8.85 33.09
CA ASN A 63 -2.67 7.70 33.16
C ASN A 63 -3.39 6.40 32.76
N ALA A 64 -4.64 6.21 33.20
CA ALA A 64 -5.44 5.07 32.78
C ALA A 64 -5.70 5.05 31.26
N TYR A 65 -5.92 6.22 30.64
CA TYR A 65 -6.04 6.35 29.19
C TYR A 65 -4.74 5.95 28.48
N LYS A 66 -3.59 6.45 28.92
CA LYS A 66 -2.28 6.12 28.31
C LYS A 66 -1.96 4.62 28.36
N GLU A 67 -2.30 3.96 29.48
CA GLU A 67 -2.16 2.50 29.57
C GLU A 67 -3.04 1.78 28.54
N TYR A 68 -4.32 2.17 28.47
CA TYR A 68 -5.26 1.60 27.50
C TYR A 68 -4.78 1.85 26.06
N GLU A 69 -4.37 3.07 25.72
CA GLU A 69 -3.93 3.46 24.37
C GLU A 69 -2.70 2.65 23.93
N ARG A 70 -1.73 2.46 24.83
CA ARG A 70 -0.57 1.61 24.56
C ARG A 70 -0.99 0.18 24.23
N ASP A 71 -1.83 -0.42 25.06
CA ASP A 71 -2.27 -1.80 24.89
C ASP A 71 -3.17 -1.95 23.63
N PHE A 72 -3.94 -0.93 23.28
CA PHE A 72 -4.71 -0.84 22.04
C PHE A 72 -3.81 -0.87 20.79
N ASN A 73 -2.70 -0.11 20.80
CA ASN A 73 -1.75 -0.12 19.69
C ASN A 73 -1.07 -1.48 19.54
N VAL A 74 -0.65 -2.10 20.66
CA VAL A 74 -0.11 -3.48 20.65
C VAL A 74 -1.12 -4.47 20.07
N PHE A 75 -2.40 -4.36 20.45
CA PHE A 75 -3.45 -5.22 19.90
C PHE A 75 -3.60 -5.05 18.39
N LYS A 76 -3.62 -3.80 17.90
CA LYS A 76 -3.72 -3.50 16.46
C LYS A 76 -2.54 -4.03 15.66
N ASP A 77 -1.33 -3.94 16.19
CA ASP A 77 -0.13 -4.39 15.49
C ASP A 77 -0.02 -5.93 15.49
N LYS A 78 -0.62 -6.60 16.48
CA LYS A 78 -0.60 -8.05 16.61
C LYS A 78 -1.56 -8.76 15.65
N TYR A 79 -2.69 -8.14 15.31
CA TYR A 79 -3.79 -8.79 14.59
C TYR A 79 -4.08 -8.16 13.23
N PRO A 80 -4.46 -8.95 12.21
CA PRO A 80 -4.77 -8.47 10.86
C PRO A 80 -6.19 -7.87 10.79
N ILE A 81 -6.40 -6.76 11.52
CA ILE A 81 -7.71 -6.14 11.70
C ILE A 81 -7.83 -4.77 11.02
N LYS A 82 -9.08 -4.39 10.73
CA LYS A 82 -9.50 -3.00 10.50
C LYS A 82 -10.50 -2.61 11.60
N ILE A 83 -10.61 -1.31 11.87
CA ILE A 83 -11.60 -0.78 12.80
C ILE A 83 -12.93 -0.64 12.06
N ASN A 84 -13.96 -1.36 12.50
CA ASN A 84 -15.34 -1.18 12.04
C ASN A 84 -16.04 -0.10 12.87
N TYR A 85 -15.75 -0.05 14.18
CA TYR A 85 -16.32 0.86 15.17
C TYR A 85 -15.29 1.14 16.27
N PRO A 86 -15.26 2.34 16.89
CA PRO A 86 -16.11 3.53 16.67
C PRO A 86 -15.57 4.50 15.60
N VAL A 87 -16.47 5.40 15.16
CA VAL A 87 -16.12 6.68 14.51
C VAL A 87 -15.36 7.54 15.53
N PRO A 88 -14.38 8.39 15.12
CA PRO A 88 -13.68 9.29 16.04
C PRO A 88 -14.66 10.05 16.97
N GLY A 89 -14.49 9.86 18.29
CA GLY A 89 -15.28 10.53 19.33
C GLY A 89 -16.35 9.67 20.05
N GLN A 90 -16.54 8.39 19.72
CA GLN A 90 -17.47 7.51 20.46
C GLN A 90 -16.76 6.53 21.39
N LEU A 91 -17.47 6.03 22.41
CA LEU A 91 -17.00 5.06 23.41
C LEU A 91 -16.65 3.71 22.71
N PRO A 92 -15.37 3.33 22.55
CA PRO A 92 -14.95 2.33 21.57
C PRO A 92 -15.41 0.90 21.79
N PHE A 93 -15.71 0.49 23.02
CA PHE A 93 -15.98 -0.93 23.31
C PHE A 93 -17.20 -1.17 24.19
N LEU A 94 -17.92 -0.13 24.62
CA LEU A 94 -19.02 -0.26 25.57
C LEU A 94 -20.28 0.39 25.00
N LEU A 95 -21.42 -0.30 25.13
CA LEU A 95 -22.75 0.26 24.90
C LEU A 95 -23.15 1.17 26.07
N GLY A 96 -23.68 2.35 25.74
CA GLY A 96 -24.06 3.38 26.72
C GLY A 96 -25.02 2.87 27.80
N GLY A 97 -24.86 3.38 29.02
CA GLY A 97 -25.74 3.14 30.17
C GLY A 97 -25.41 1.91 31.02
N ASN A 98 -24.94 0.80 30.41
CA ASN A 98 -24.81 -0.48 31.12
C ASN A 98 -23.41 -1.10 31.12
N ASN A 99 -22.37 -0.39 30.64
CA ASN A 99 -20.99 -0.90 30.52
C ASN A 99 -20.91 -2.29 29.82
N THR A 100 -21.85 -2.59 28.93
CA THR A 100 -21.90 -3.87 28.22
C THR A 100 -20.88 -3.85 27.08
N PRO A 101 -19.93 -4.80 27.03
CA PRO A 101 -18.96 -4.88 25.94
C PRO A 101 -19.61 -5.12 24.60
N LEU A 102 -19.12 -4.42 23.58
CA LEU A 102 -19.35 -4.78 22.20
C LEU A 102 -18.62 -6.09 21.88
N ALA A 103 -19.24 -6.90 21.03
CA ALA A 103 -18.60 -8.09 20.49
C ALA A 103 -17.40 -7.69 19.61
N VAL A 104 -16.35 -8.51 19.59
CA VAL A 104 -15.08 -8.14 18.94
C VAL A 104 -15.23 -7.96 17.42
N ASP A 105 -16.10 -8.74 16.80
CA ASP A 105 -16.46 -8.70 15.38
C ASP A 105 -17.29 -7.46 15.01
N TYR A 106 -18.00 -6.89 15.98
CA TYR A 106 -18.67 -5.60 15.82
C TYR A 106 -17.66 -4.44 15.78
N VAL A 107 -16.61 -4.52 16.61
CA VAL A 107 -15.60 -3.47 16.74
C VAL A 107 -14.53 -3.57 15.65
N PHE A 108 -14.10 -4.79 15.33
CA PHE A 108 -13.02 -5.05 14.39
C PHE A 108 -13.45 -6.01 13.29
N GLY A 109 -13.08 -5.66 12.06
CA GLY A 109 -13.20 -6.52 10.90
C GLY A 109 -11.85 -7.09 10.48
N PHE A 110 -11.87 -8.05 9.57
CA PHE A 110 -10.65 -8.49 8.89
C PHE A 110 -10.07 -7.34 8.05
N LYS A 111 -8.75 -7.20 8.01
CA LYS A 111 -8.07 -6.07 7.33
C LYS A 111 -8.36 -6.00 5.83
N TYR A 112 -8.63 -7.13 5.18
CA TYR A 112 -9.03 -7.18 3.78
C TYR A 112 -10.55 -7.20 3.64
N ASP A 113 -11.07 -6.40 2.70
CA ASP A 113 -12.47 -6.47 2.30
C ASP A 113 -12.74 -7.63 1.32
N ASN A 114 -14.02 -7.90 1.10
CA ASN A 114 -14.46 -8.99 0.22
C ASN A 114 -14.06 -8.76 -1.24
N ASP A 115 -13.98 -7.52 -1.70
CA ASP A 115 -13.63 -7.22 -3.09
C ASP A 115 -12.17 -7.58 -3.36
N TYR A 116 -11.26 -7.22 -2.45
CA TYR A 116 -9.86 -7.62 -2.50
C TYR A 116 -9.69 -9.14 -2.44
N ILE A 117 -10.40 -9.81 -1.54
CA ILE A 117 -10.34 -11.28 -1.42
C ILE A 117 -10.81 -11.93 -2.73
N ASN A 118 -11.95 -11.50 -3.26
CA ASN A 118 -12.51 -12.00 -4.51
C ASN A 118 -11.57 -11.74 -5.70
N ASP A 119 -10.90 -10.59 -5.74
CA ASP A 119 -9.92 -10.29 -6.77
C ASP A 119 -8.71 -11.22 -6.71
N VAL A 120 -8.16 -11.45 -5.51
CA VAL A 120 -7.04 -12.39 -5.32
C VAL A 120 -7.43 -13.81 -5.73
N GLU A 121 -8.61 -14.28 -5.34
CA GLU A 121 -9.12 -15.62 -5.72
C GLU A 121 -9.34 -15.73 -7.23
N LYS A 122 -9.91 -14.70 -7.88
CA LYS A 122 -10.08 -14.68 -9.35
C LYS A 122 -8.74 -14.67 -10.09
N ASN A 123 -7.74 -13.96 -9.57
CA ASN A 123 -6.41 -13.94 -10.16
C ASN A 123 -5.71 -15.29 -9.99
N GLU A 124 -5.86 -15.94 -8.84
CA GLU A 124 -5.32 -17.29 -8.63
C GLU A 124 -5.89 -18.29 -9.64
N LEU A 125 -7.22 -18.29 -9.82
CA LEU A 125 -7.87 -19.18 -10.79
C LEU A 125 -7.38 -18.90 -12.21
N PHE A 126 -7.23 -17.63 -12.56
CA PHE A 126 -6.73 -17.23 -13.88
C PHE A 126 -5.30 -17.73 -14.13
N TYR A 127 -4.37 -17.51 -13.20
CA TYR A 127 -2.95 -17.87 -13.38
C TYR A 127 -2.64 -19.36 -13.23
N LYS A 128 -3.60 -20.16 -12.76
CA LYS A 128 -3.52 -21.64 -12.74
C LYS A 128 -3.87 -22.30 -14.07
N GLU A 129 -4.46 -21.56 -15.00
CA GLU A 129 -4.79 -22.08 -16.33
C GLU A 129 -3.59 -22.02 -17.28
N SER A 130 -3.72 -22.70 -18.43
CA SER A 130 -2.76 -22.56 -19.53
C SER A 130 -3.00 -21.23 -20.23
N LEU A 131 -2.09 -20.28 -20.01
CA LEU A 131 -2.17 -18.91 -20.53
C LEU A 131 -1.26 -18.72 -21.75
N ASN A 132 -1.68 -17.85 -22.67
CA ASN A 132 -0.79 -17.22 -23.64
C ASN A 132 -0.41 -15.83 -23.13
N GLY A 133 0.65 -15.23 -23.69
CA GLY A 133 1.05 -13.89 -23.28
C GLY A 133 2.47 -13.49 -23.63
N SER A 134 2.85 -12.32 -23.12
CA SER A 134 4.20 -11.78 -23.17
C SER A 134 4.64 -11.33 -21.77
N GLU A 135 5.85 -11.76 -21.38
CA GLU A 135 6.53 -11.35 -20.16
C GLU A 135 7.81 -10.59 -20.51
N HIS A 136 8.10 -9.52 -19.77
CA HIS A 136 9.34 -8.77 -19.89
C HIS A 136 10.32 -9.18 -18.80
N ALA A 137 11.59 -9.35 -19.16
CA ALA A 137 12.64 -9.56 -18.17
C ALA A 137 13.02 -8.22 -17.51
N GLU A 138 12.87 -8.14 -16.18
CA GLU A 138 13.29 -6.97 -15.43
C GLU A 138 14.82 -6.79 -15.47
N THR A 139 15.27 -5.57 -15.74
CA THR A 139 16.70 -5.24 -15.69
C THR A 139 17.06 -4.73 -14.30
N LYS A 140 18.15 -5.26 -13.71
CA LYS A 140 18.64 -4.83 -12.39
C LYS A 140 20.05 -4.25 -12.49
N LEU A 141 20.22 -3.02 -12.04
CA LEU A 141 21.51 -2.33 -11.88
C LEU A 141 21.70 -1.96 -10.41
N THR A 142 22.73 -2.53 -9.76
CA THR A 142 22.96 -2.30 -8.33
C THR A 142 24.40 -1.91 -8.05
N SER A 143 24.58 -0.84 -7.27
CA SER A 143 25.84 -0.45 -6.66
C SER A 143 25.72 -0.57 -5.14
N LYS A 144 26.64 -1.29 -4.51
CA LYS A 144 26.65 -1.49 -3.05
C LYS A 144 27.22 -0.29 -2.29
N SER A 145 28.25 0.35 -2.84
CA SER A 145 29.05 1.35 -2.11
C SER A 145 29.18 2.71 -2.81
N GLY A 146 28.97 2.75 -4.13
CA GLY A 146 29.18 3.94 -4.94
C GLY A 146 27.91 4.46 -5.60
N ASN A 147 28.07 5.58 -6.32
CA ASN A 147 27.00 6.18 -7.09
C ASN A 147 26.74 5.40 -8.38
N ILE A 148 25.53 5.51 -8.92
CA ILE A 148 25.21 5.10 -10.29
C ILE A 148 25.05 6.38 -11.12
N ASN A 149 25.78 6.50 -12.22
CA ASN A 149 25.66 7.61 -13.16
C ASN A 149 25.27 7.05 -14.53
N ILE A 150 24.13 7.48 -15.06
CA ILE A 150 23.66 7.14 -16.40
C ILE A 150 23.53 8.45 -17.18
N THR A 151 24.35 8.61 -18.21
CA THR A 151 24.37 9.82 -19.05
C THR A 151 24.12 9.43 -20.50
N SER A 152 23.20 10.12 -21.16
CA SER A 152 22.92 9.98 -22.60
C SER A 152 23.16 11.30 -23.33
N ALA A 153 23.83 11.23 -24.47
CA ALA A 153 23.93 12.35 -25.41
C ALA A 153 22.59 12.63 -26.13
N LYS A 154 21.68 11.66 -26.11
CA LYS A 154 20.29 11.77 -26.59
C LYS A 154 19.36 11.62 -25.37
N GLY A 155 18.22 10.97 -25.55
CA GLY A 155 17.32 10.63 -24.44
C GLY A 155 17.69 9.35 -23.68
N LEU A 156 17.05 9.16 -22.53
CA LEU A 156 17.02 7.95 -21.71
C LEU A 156 15.59 7.41 -21.64
N SER A 157 15.41 6.11 -21.87
CA SER A 157 14.15 5.40 -21.66
C SER A 157 14.41 4.28 -20.67
N ILE A 158 13.72 4.29 -19.54
CA ILE A 158 13.86 3.29 -18.48
C ILE A 158 12.48 2.71 -18.21
N SER A 159 12.29 1.44 -18.52
CA SER A 159 11.02 0.73 -18.37
C SER A 159 11.21 -0.53 -17.53
N GLY A 160 10.34 -0.74 -16.53
CA GLY A 160 10.34 -1.87 -15.59
C GLY A 160 11.71 -2.28 -15.05
N GLY A 161 12.60 -1.32 -14.79
CA GLY A 161 13.97 -1.57 -14.31
C GLY A 161 14.14 -1.28 -12.83
N ASN A 162 15.09 -1.97 -12.17
CA ASN A 162 15.48 -1.70 -10.79
C ASN A 162 16.92 -1.15 -10.73
N ILE A 163 17.05 0.15 -10.46
CA ILE A 163 18.32 0.86 -10.33
C ILE A 163 18.52 1.24 -8.87
N SER A 164 19.53 0.68 -8.22
CA SER A 164 19.71 0.81 -6.76
C SER A 164 21.16 1.12 -6.38
N ALA A 165 21.40 2.31 -5.82
CA ALA A 165 22.66 2.71 -5.19
C ALA A 165 22.52 2.66 -3.65
N GLN A 166 22.95 1.56 -3.03
CA GLN A 166 22.64 1.25 -1.62
C GLN A 166 23.32 2.16 -0.59
N LEU A 167 24.46 2.74 -0.90
CA LEU A 167 25.18 3.71 -0.05
C LEU A 167 25.57 4.99 -0.83
N GLY A 168 24.98 5.15 -2.01
CA GLY A 168 25.31 6.18 -2.99
C GLY A 168 24.07 6.90 -3.50
N GLN A 169 24.29 7.77 -4.48
CA GLN A 169 23.22 8.45 -5.22
C GLN A 169 23.04 7.82 -6.61
N VAL A 170 21.83 7.95 -7.17
CA VAL A 170 21.58 7.67 -8.59
C VAL A 170 21.47 9.00 -9.34
N ASN A 171 22.25 9.16 -10.40
CA ASN A 171 22.24 10.33 -11.27
C ASN A 171 21.85 9.91 -12.69
N LEU A 172 20.74 10.46 -13.20
CA LEU A 172 20.25 10.26 -14.55
C LEU A 172 20.34 11.57 -15.33
N GLU A 173 21.04 11.57 -16.46
CA GLU A 173 21.22 12.74 -17.29
C GLU A 173 21.00 12.45 -18.77
N ALA A 174 20.22 13.31 -19.44
CA ALA A 174 20.03 13.28 -20.88
C ALA A 174 20.25 14.67 -21.48
N SER A 175 20.99 14.72 -22.59
CA SER A 175 21.34 15.97 -23.29
C SER A 175 20.51 16.24 -24.55
N GLY A 176 19.66 15.30 -24.95
CA GLY A 176 18.79 15.45 -26.11
C GLY A 176 17.52 14.61 -25.99
N VAL A 177 16.69 14.64 -27.02
CA VAL A 177 15.47 13.83 -27.12
C VAL A 177 15.81 12.36 -27.40
N LEU A 178 14.93 11.44 -27.02
CA LEU A 178 14.96 10.05 -27.49
C LEU A 178 15.06 9.98 -29.02
N ALA A 179 15.86 9.04 -29.51
CA ALA A 179 16.05 8.85 -30.95
C ALA A 179 14.77 8.36 -31.65
N GLU A 180 13.96 7.59 -30.92
CA GLU A 180 12.68 7.10 -31.36
C GLU A 180 11.59 7.67 -30.47
N GLN A 181 10.43 7.95 -31.08
CA GLN A 181 9.27 8.42 -30.36
C GLN A 181 8.76 7.30 -29.46
N TYR A 182 8.75 7.55 -28.16
CA TYR A 182 8.25 6.58 -27.20
C TYR A 182 6.73 6.49 -27.31
N LYS A 183 6.21 5.26 -27.31
CA LYS A 183 4.77 5.00 -27.28
C LYS A 183 4.42 4.52 -25.89
N SER A 184 3.56 5.26 -25.20
CA SER A 184 3.06 4.83 -23.90
C SER A 184 2.38 3.47 -24.02
N SER A 185 2.52 2.63 -23.00
CA SER A 185 1.77 1.39 -22.87
C SER A 185 0.31 1.63 -22.43
N ILE A 186 -0.04 2.86 -22.04
CA ILE A 186 -1.35 3.25 -21.51
C ILE A 186 -2.18 3.99 -22.56
N SER A 187 -3.43 3.56 -22.75
CA SER A 187 -4.44 4.32 -23.50
C SER A 187 -4.99 5.46 -22.64
N SER A 188 -5.20 6.64 -23.23
CA SER A 188 -5.69 7.83 -22.50
C SER A 188 -7.19 7.77 -22.17
N GLY A 189 -7.82 6.61 -22.31
CA GLY A 189 -9.26 6.38 -22.23
C GLY A 189 -9.73 5.32 -23.22
N VAL A 190 -11.01 4.93 -23.14
CA VAL A 190 -11.65 3.99 -24.07
C VAL A 190 -11.54 4.54 -25.51
N ASN A 191 -11.01 3.74 -26.43
CA ASN A 191 -10.77 4.08 -27.84
C ASN A 191 -9.78 5.22 -28.12
N GLN A 192 -8.97 5.63 -27.13
CA GLN A 192 -7.86 6.57 -27.41
C GLN A 192 -6.57 5.79 -27.67
N PRO A 193 -5.90 6.01 -28.81
CA PRO A 193 -4.63 5.36 -29.08
C PRO A 193 -3.60 5.76 -28.02
N PRO A 194 -2.61 4.89 -27.74
CA PRO A 194 -1.55 5.23 -26.80
C PRO A 194 -0.83 6.50 -27.25
N LYS A 195 -0.50 7.36 -26.28
CA LYS A 195 0.17 8.63 -26.58
C LYS A 195 1.60 8.39 -27.02
N SER A 196 1.96 9.02 -28.12
CA SER A 196 3.35 9.11 -28.55
C SER A 196 4.01 10.34 -27.93
N LEU A 197 5.15 10.14 -27.28
CA LEU A 197 5.85 11.15 -26.50
C LEU A 197 7.28 11.34 -27.02
N ASN A 198 7.67 12.60 -27.17
CA ASN A 198 9.05 13.01 -27.37
C ASN A 198 9.54 13.63 -26.06
N ALA A 199 10.56 13.04 -25.47
CA ALA A 199 11.16 13.53 -24.23
C ALA A 199 12.64 13.18 -24.15
N SER A 200 13.38 13.88 -23.29
CA SER A 200 14.76 13.55 -22.97
C SER A 200 14.86 12.39 -21.99
N ILE A 201 13.97 12.29 -21.01
CA ILE A 201 13.97 11.16 -20.07
C ILE A 201 12.54 10.67 -19.92
N ILE A 202 12.36 9.37 -20.10
CA ILE A 202 11.12 8.63 -19.84
C ILE A 202 11.40 7.53 -18.84
N VAL A 203 10.61 7.51 -17.78
CA VAL A 203 10.60 6.45 -16.77
C VAL A 203 9.18 5.88 -16.74
N ASP A 204 9.04 4.59 -17.03
CA ASP A 204 7.75 3.88 -17.13
C ASP A 204 7.83 2.45 -16.55
N GLY A 205 6.71 1.75 -16.39
CA GLY A 205 6.66 0.31 -16.11
C GLY A 205 6.70 -0.54 -17.38
N HIS A 206 7.04 -1.83 -17.24
CA HIS A 206 6.66 -2.83 -18.25
C HIS A 206 5.25 -3.31 -17.95
N THR A 207 4.47 -3.57 -18.99
CA THR A 207 3.17 -4.23 -18.86
C THR A 207 3.27 -5.61 -19.47
N ASP A 208 3.27 -6.62 -18.62
CA ASP A 208 3.10 -8.01 -19.03
C ASP A 208 1.64 -8.26 -19.35
N PHE A 209 1.39 -9.07 -20.36
CA PHE A 209 0.06 -9.38 -20.84
C PHE A 209 -0.17 -10.88 -20.84
N TYR A 210 -1.31 -11.30 -20.32
CA TYR A 210 -1.72 -12.69 -20.27
C TYR A 210 -3.16 -12.81 -20.73
N ASP A 211 -3.45 -13.78 -21.58
CA ASP A 211 -4.80 -14.06 -22.04
C ASP A 211 -5.10 -15.55 -22.11
N LYS A 212 -6.40 -15.83 -22.17
CA LYS A 212 -6.94 -17.16 -22.38
C LYS A 212 -8.25 -17.11 -23.15
N GLY A 213 -8.58 -18.22 -23.80
CA GLY A 213 -9.76 -18.34 -24.63
C GLY A 213 -9.62 -17.62 -25.97
N SER A 214 -10.74 -17.49 -26.68
CA SER A 214 -10.84 -16.82 -27.97
C SER A 214 -11.90 -15.73 -27.90
N GLU A 215 -11.61 -14.55 -28.48
CA GLU A 215 -12.53 -13.41 -28.51
C GLU A 215 -13.91 -13.77 -29.09
N SER A 216 -13.96 -14.76 -30.00
CA SER A 216 -15.20 -15.19 -30.66
C SER A 216 -16.03 -16.20 -29.87
N GLU A 217 -15.49 -16.80 -28.80
CA GLU A 217 -16.10 -17.95 -28.11
C GLU A 217 -16.69 -17.59 -26.73
N GLY A 218 -16.66 -16.31 -26.35
CA GLY A 218 -17.21 -15.83 -25.07
C GLY A 218 -16.48 -16.32 -23.83
N ASN A 219 -15.38 -17.05 -23.99
CA ASN A 219 -14.48 -17.53 -22.93
C ASN A 219 -13.21 -16.66 -22.81
N TYR A 220 -13.12 -15.57 -23.57
CA TYR A 220 -11.96 -14.69 -23.57
C TYR A 220 -11.82 -13.94 -22.24
N SER A 221 -10.62 -13.95 -21.69
CA SER A 221 -10.27 -13.07 -20.58
C SER A 221 -8.77 -12.78 -20.61
N PHE A 222 -8.40 -11.59 -20.13
CA PHE A 222 -7.01 -11.18 -20.05
C PHE A 222 -6.69 -10.54 -18.70
N ARG A 223 -5.40 -10.51 -18.37
CA ARG A 223 -4.81 -9.79 -17.24
C ARG A 223 -3.56 -9.08 -17.70
N THR A 224 -3.35 -7.89 -17.16
CA THR A 224 -2.10 -7.15 -17.31
C THR A 224 -1.43 -7.02 -15.95
N LEU A 225 -0.11 -7.23 -15.91
CA LEU A 225 0.70 -6.99 -14.72
C LEU A 225 1.70 -5.90 -15.04
N VAL A 226 1.73 -4.86 -14.20
CA VAL A 226 2.66 -3.76 -14.36
C VAL A 226 3.87 -3.98 -13.44
N SER A 227 5.05 -4.08 -14.04
CA SER A 227 6.34 -4.08 -13.34
C SER A 227 6.89 -2.65 -13.33
N PRO A 228 6.81 -1.93 -12.21
CA PRO A 228 7.22 -0.53 -12.14
C PRO A 228 8.74 -0.39 -12.26
N THR A 229 9.19 0.75 -12.80
CA THR A 229 10.61 1.14 -12.65
C THR A 229 10.86 1.64 -11.22
N ILE A 230 11.85 1.05 -10.56
CA ILE A 230 12.32 1.44 -9.23
C ILE A 230 13.69 2.10 -9.36
N ILE A 231 13.81 3.35 -8.93
CA ILE A 231 15.08 4.07 -8.87
C ILE A 231 15.30 4.48 -7.41
N ASN A 232 16.33 3.93 -6.79
CA ASN A 232 16.65 4.16 -5.38
C ASN A 232 18.13 4.55 -5.20
N GLY A 233 18.37 5.60 -4.45
CA GLY A 233 19.70 5.97 -3.98
C GLY A 233 19.61 6.37 -2.52
N ASP A 234 20.39 5.73 -1.65
CA ASP A 234 20.42 6.03 -0.21
C ASP A 234 20.78 7.49 0.08
N LYS A 235 21.63 8.08 -0.78
CA LYS A 235 21.98 9.52 -0.74
C LYS A 235 21.14 10.38 -1.68
N GLY A 236 20.09 9.83 -2.28
CA GLY A 236 19.16 10.55 -3.16
C GLY A 236 19.22 10.12 -4.63
N VAL A 237 18.26 10.66 -5.40
CA VAL A 237 18.09 10.45 -6.83
C VAL A 237 18.06 11.82 -7.53
N ASN A 238 18.97 12.03 -8.48
CA ASN A 238 19.03 13.24 -9.30
C ASN A 238 18.66 12.89 -10.75
N ILE A 239 17.68 13.60 -11.31
CA ILE A 239 17.24 13.43 -12.70
C ILE A 239 17.32 14.80 -13.38
N ARG A 240 18.10 14.90 -14.46
CA ARG A 240 18.35 16.17 -15.16
C ARG A 240 18.30 16.02 -16.67
N THR A 241 17.60 16.95 -17.33
CA THR A 241 17.71 17.19 -18.77
C THR A 241 18.52 18.47 -18.98
N VAL A 242 19.49 18.45 -19.90
CA VAL A 242 20.39 19.60 -20.16
C VAL A 242 20.28 20.15 -21.59
N GLY A 243 19.41 19.55 -22.40
CA GLY A 243 19.12 20.02 -23.75
C GLY A 243 18.41 21.38 -23.77
N LYS A 244 18.36 22.01 -24.95
CA LYS A 244 17.88 23.39 -25.14
C LYS A 244 16.69 23.49 -26.10
N THR A 245 16.24 22.37 -26.65
CA THR A 245 15.12 22.30 -27.58
C THR A 245 13.80 22.09 -26.84
N LYS A 246 12.68 22.37 -27.51
CA LYS A 246 11.33 22.26 -26.92
C LYS A 246 10.96 20.85 -26.43
N ASP A 247 11.66 19.83 -26.91
CA ASP A 247 11.39 18.42 -26.62
C ASP A 247 12.40 17.86 -25.60
N ASP A 248 13.35 18.68 -25.14
CA ASP A 248 14.38 18.31 -24.15
C ASP A 248 13.84 18.36 -22.71
N ASN A 249 12.68 17.75 -22.49
CA ASN A 249 11.95 17.80 -21.23
C ASN A 249 12.02 16.46 -20.49
N LEU A 250 11.80 16.52 -19.17
CA LEU A 250 11.59 15.36 -18.32
C LEU A 250 10.11 14.96 -18.34
N VAL A 251 9.80 13.71 -18.70
CA VAL A 251 8.45 13.15 -18.58
C VAL A 251 8.49 12.00 -17.58
N LEU A 252 7.78 12.20 -16.46
CA LEU A 252 7.52 11.15 -15.47
C LEU A 252 6.07 10.71 -15.65
N GLN A 253 5.87 9.50 -16.14
CA GLN A 253 4.54 8.91 -16.28
C GLN A 253 4.44 7.74 -15.32
N ALA A 254 3.61 7.89 -14.29
CA ALA A 254 3.26 6.79 -13.41
C ALA A 254 2.06 6.04 -14.00
N THR A 255 2.21 4.73 -14.14
CA THR A 255 1.10 3.77 -14.23
C THR A 255 0.59 3.53 -12.81
N GLY A 256 -0.60 4.01 -12.49
CA GLY A 256 -1.30 3.75 -11.23
C GLY A 256 -2.72 3.31 -11.51
#